data_AF-A0A177B4R7-F1
#
_entry.id   AF-A0A177B4R7-F1
#
_cell.length_a   1.000
_cell.length_b   1.000
_cell.length_c   1.000
_cell.angle_alpha   90.00
_cell.angle_beta   90.00
_cell.angle_gamma   90.00
#
_symmetry.space_group_name_H-M   'P 1'
#
loop_
_entity.id
_entity.type
_entity.pdbx_description
1 polymer ?
#
loop_
_entity_poly.entity_id
_entity_poly.type
_entity_poly.pdbx_seq_one_letter_code
_entity_poly.pdbx_strand_id
1 'polypeptide(L)'
;MVRTKCKKTCATPRRPFEKERLDQELELMGKYGLKCKREVWREKFKLAKIRKASRELLKLDNKDPKRLFEGNALIRRLARLGILNKTDQLMSLDDILSLRIENFLDRRLQTIANCNSLTKSIHESRRHRKRTLNKKSSNEINESEELSS
;
A
#
# COMPACT_ATOMS: atom_id res chain seq x y z
N MET A 1 13.96 -16.06 25.97
CA MET A 1 13.22 -15.03 25.20
C MET A 1 13.59 -15.17 23.72
N VAL A 2 12.71 -15.72 22.88
CA VAL A 2 13.01 -15.94 21.45
C VAL A 2 13.05 -14.58 20.74
N ARG A 3 14.23 -14.16 20.25
CA ARG A 3 14.35 -12.95 19.42
C ARG A 3 13.68 -13.22 18.06
N THR A 4 12.52 -12.61 17.83
CA THR A 4 11.85 -12.66 16.54
C THR A 4 12.68 -11.94 15.48
N LYS A 5 12.76 -12.54 14.27
CA LYS A 5 13.58 -12.01 13.16
C LYS A 5 12.94 -10.75 12.57
N CYS A 6 13.40 -9.58 13.02
CA CYS A 6 12.98 -8.28 12.48
C CYS A 6 13.56 -8.03 11.08
N LYS A 7 12.72 -7.58 10.13
CA LYS A 7 13.14 -7.25 8.75
C LYS A 7 12.93 -5.75 8.48
N LYS A 8 13.81 -5.15 7.68
CA LYS A 8 13.68 -3.74 7.25
C LYS A 8 12.46 -3.56 6.34
N THR A 9 11.74 -2.45 6.53
CA THR A 9 10.53 -2.10 5.78
C THR A 9 10.72 -0.98 4.76
N CYS A 10 11.87 -0.31 4.77
CA CYS A 10 12.27 0.70 3.81
C CYS A 10 13.74 0.54 3.44
N ALA A 11 14.10 1.00 2.24
CA ALA A 11 15.48 1.15 1.79
C ALA A 11 15.78 2.65 1.65
N THR A 12 16.91 3.09 2.18
CA THR A 12 17.42 4.44 1.95
C THR A 12 17.97 4.57 0.53
N PRO A 13 17.81 5.75 -0.12
CA PRO A 13 18.39 5.99 -1.42
C PRO A 13 19.92 5.90 -1.36
N ARG A 14 20.54 5.47 -2.46
CA ARG A 14 22.02 5.36 -2.55
C ARG A 14 22.69 6.73 -2.50
N ARG A 15 22.13 7.71 -3.22
CA ARG A 15 22.61 9.10 -3.28
C ARG A 15 21.66 10.01 -2.50
N PRO A 16 22.12 10.62 -1.38
CA PRO A 16 21.26 11.47 -0.57
C PRO A 16 20.86 12.79 -1.27
N PHE A 17 21.79 13.44 -1.97
CA PHE A 17 21.62 14.82 -2.46
C PHE A 17 21.42 14.87 -3.98
N GLU A 18 20.36 14.23 -4.45
CA GLU A 18 19.98 14.24 -5.87
C GLU A 18 18.73 15.12 -6.04
N LYS A 19 18.87 16.23 -6.76
CA LYS A 19 17.85 17.29 -6.85
C LYS A 19 16.51 16.75 -7.37
N GLU A 20 16.54 16.06 -8.51
CA GLU A 20 15.34 15.47 -9.15
C GLU A 20 14.57 14.54 -8.20
N ARG A 21 15.30 13.70 -7.45
CA ARG A 21 14.71 12.78 -6.47
C ARG A 21 14.06 13.54 -5.31
N LEU A 22 14.70 14.61 -4.84
CA LEU A 22 14.18 15.44 -3.74
C LEU A 22 12.90 16.16 -4.16
N ASP A 23 12.87 16.69 -5.38
CA ASP A 23 11.72 17.42 -5.93
C ASP A 23 10.51 16.49 -6.13
N GLN A 24 10.73 15.31 -6.74
CA GLN A 24 9.68 14.28 -6.89
C GLN A 24 9.13 13.80 -5.55
N GLU A 25 10.00 13.60 -4.55
CA GLU A 25 9.56 13.18 -3.21
C GLU A 25 8.78 14.28 -2.50
N LEU A 26 9.12 15.55 -2.74
CA LEU A 26 8.41 16.69 -2.18
C LEU A 26 7.02 16.84 -2.81
N GLU A 27 6.91 16.69 -4.13
CA GLU A 27 5.63 16.71 -4.85
C GLU A 27 4.68 15.63 -4.32
N LEU A 28 5.16 14.38 -4.20
CA LEU A 28 4.39 13.28 -3.63
C LEU A 28 4.02 13.53 -2.16
N MET A 29 4.91 14.14 -1.37
CA MET A 29 4.60 14.50 0.01
C MET A 29 3.48 15.53 0.10
N GLY A 30 3.50 16.55 -0.77
CA GLY A 30 2.48 17.59 -0.85
C GLY A 30 1.12 17.03 -1.25
N LYS A 31 1.06 16.30 -2.35
CA LYS A 31 -0.18 15.72 -2.90
C LYS A 31 -0.90 14.79 -1.91
N TYR A 32 -0.16 13.95 -1.19
CA TYR A 32 -0.72 12.93 -0.30
C TYR A 32 -0.67 13.27 1.20
N GLY A 33 -0.18 14.46 1.58
CA GLY A 33 -0.10 14.91 2.97
C GLY A 33 0.75 13.98 3.86
N LEU A 34 1.95 13.61 3.38
CA LEU A 34 2.87 12.70 4.07
C LEU A 34 3.77 13.47 5.05
N LYS A 35 4.08 12.88 6.23
CA LYS A 35 4.91 13.55 7.25
C LYS A 35 6.41 13.48 6.95
N CYS A 36 6.87 12.34 6.45
CA CYS A 36 8.29 12.07 6.27
C CYS A 36 8.57 11.32 4.97
N LYS A 37 9.73 11.59 4.36
CA LYS A 37 10.25 10.85 3.18
C LYS A 37 10.34 9.34 3.38
N ARG A 38 10.50 8.89 4.63
CA ARG A 38 10.47 7.47 5.01
C ARG A 38 9.15 6.79 4.64
N GLU A 39 8.01 7.50 4.65
CA GLU A 39 6.72 6.95 4.20
C GLU A 39 6.76 6.64 2.69
N VAL A 40 7.29 7.57 1.88
CA VAL A 40 7.51 7.36 0.44
C VAL A 40 8.44 6.18 0.19
N TRP A 41 9.56 6.09 0.94
CA TRP A 41 10.53 5.00 0.77
C TRP A 41 9.97 3.63 1.15
N ARG A 42 9.02 3.55 2.07
CA ARG A 42 8.32 2.30 2.38
C ARG A 42 7.49 1.82 1.20
N GLU A 43 6.71 2.70 0.57
CA GLU A 43 5.90 2.32 -0.59
C GLU A 43 6.78 1.99 -1.80
N LYS A 44 7.84 2.78 -2.06
CA LYS A 44 8.87 2.44 -3.07
C LYS A 44 9.45 1.04 -2.84
N PHE A 45 9.78 0.70 -1.59
CA PHE A 45 10.33 -0.60 -1.23
C PHE A 45 9.34 -1.76 -1.40
N LYS A 46 8.05 -1.54 -1.09
CA LYS A 46 7.00 -2.54 -1.35
C LYS A 46 6.82 -2.79 -2.85
N LEU A 47 6.73 -1.71 -3.65
CA LEU A 47 6.63 -1.79 -5.10
C LEU A 47 7.83 -2.55 -5.70
N ALA A 48 9.04 -2.25 -5.22
CA ALA A 48 10.25 -2.94 -5.66
C ALA A 48 10.20 -4.46 -5.39
N LYS A 49 9.67 -4.89 -4.23
CA LYS A 49 9.48 -6.32 -3.93
C LYS A 49 8.47 -6.99 -4.84
N ILE A 50 7.35 -6.32 -5.10
CA ILE A 50 6.29 -6.83 -5.97
C ILE A 50 6.80 -6.98 -7.40
N ARG A 51 7.49 -5.96 -7.93
CA ARG A 51 8.09 -6.00 -9.28
C ARG A 51 9.22 -7.02 -9.38
N LYS A 52 9.98 -7.25 -8.30
CA LYS A 52 10.99 -8.33 -8.26
C LYS A 52 10.34 -9.70 -8.40
N ALA A 53 9.28 -9.96 -7.64
CA ALA A 53 8.54 -11.23 -7.73
C ALA A 53 7.95 -11.43 -9.13
N SER A 54 7.29 -10.41 -9.71
CA SER A 54 6.76 -10.50 -11.08
C SER A 54 7.86 -10.81 -12.11
N ARG A 55 9.03 -10.13 -12.05
CA ARG A 55 10.17 -10.43 -12.96
C ARG A 55 10.74 -11.84 -12.79
N GLU A 56 10.73 -12.39 -11.59
CA GLU A 56 11.18 -13.77 -11.36
C GLU A 56 10.20 -14.78 -11.97
N LEU A 57 8.91 -14.49 -11.90
CA LEU A 57 7.86 -15.33 -12.47
C LEU A 57 7.77 -15.26 -14.00
N LEU A 58 8.05 -14.09 -14.59
CA LEU A 58 8.06 -13.90 -16.04
C LEU A 58 9.21 -14.61 -16.76
N LYS A 59 10.26 -15.01 -16.04
CA LYS A 59 11.37 -15.80 -16.60
C LYS A 59 11.00 -17.26 -16.83
N LEU A 60 10.00 -17.78 -16.10
CA LEU A 60 9.55 -19.15 -16.17
C LEU A 60 8.60 -19.34 -17.36
N ASP A 61 8.44 -20.57 -17.82
CA ASP A 61 7.49 -20.84 -18.91
C ASP A 61 6.05 -20.59 -18.44
N ASN A 62 5.17 -20.28 -19.39
CA ASN A 62 3.77 -19.97 -19.13
C ASN A 62 3.03 -21.13 -18.45
N LYS A 63 3.43 -22.39 -18.69
CA LYS A 63 2.79 -23.58 -18.14
C LYS A 63 3.41 -24.08 -16.84
N ASP A 64 4.46 -23.44 -16.34
CA ASP A 64 5.10 -23.85 -15.10
C ASP A 64 4.13 -23.73 -13.91
N PRO A 65 4.00 -24.76 -13.06
CA PRO A 65 3.06 -24.76 -11.94
C PRO A 65 3.36 -23.65 -10.94
N LYS A 66 4.65 -23.34 -10.76
CA LYS A 66 5.11 -22.24 -9.89
C LYS A 66 4.63 -20.89 -10.39
N ARG A 67 4.73 -20.64 -11.70
CA ARG A 67 4.29 -19.38 -12.32
C ARG A 67 2.79 -19.19 -12.16
N LEU A 68 2.01 -20.24 -12.43
CA LEU A 68 0.56 -20.19 -12.31
C LEU A 68 0.11 -19.95 -10.86
N PHE A 69 0.71 -20.66 -9.90
CA PHE A 69 0.32 -20.54 -8.49
C PHE A 69 0.74 -19.19 -7.89
N GLU A 70 2.03 -18.84 -7.97
CA GLU A 70 2.56 -17.62 -7.37
C GLU A 70 2.07 -16.37 -8.11
N GLY A 71 1.92 -16.43 -9.44
CA GLY A 71 1.37 -15.36 -10.27
C GLY A 71 -0.08 -15.03 -9.88
N ASN A 72 -0.95 -16.05 -9.83
CA ASN A 72 -2.34 -15.87 -9.42
C ASN A 72 -2.46 -15.41 -7.96
N ALA A 73 -1.57 -15.88 -7.06
CA ALA A 73 -1.53 -15.39 -5.68
C ALA A 73 -1.14 -13.90 -5.61
N LEU A 74 -0.18 -13.45 -6.43
CA LEU A 74 0.26 -12.06 -6.48
C LEU A 74 -0.86 -11.15 -6.98
N ILE A 75 -1.54 -11.53 -8.07
CA ILE A 75 -2.66 -10.78 -8.64
C ILE A 75 -3.81 -10.69 -7.63
N ARG A 76 -4.23 -11.82 -7.03
CA ARG A 76 -5.29 -11.83 -6.00
C ARG A 76 -4.98 -10.90 -4.83
N ARG A 77 -3.73 -10.86 -4.39
CA ARG A 77 -3.31 -9.96 -3.30
C ARG A 77 -3.41 -8.49 -3.70
N LEU A 78 -3.02 -8.14 -4.92
CA LEU A 78 -3.09 -6.76 -5.43
C LEU A 78 -4.55 -6.32 -5.65
N ALA A 79 -5.40 -7.20 -6.17
CA ALA A 79 -6.84 -6.98 -6.31
C ALA A 79 -7.50 -6.72 -4.94
N ARG A 80 -7.14 -7.49 -3.90
CA ARG A 80 -7.65 -7.29 -2.53
C ARG A 80 -7.25 -5.93 -1.93
N LEU A 81 -6.08 -5.42 -2.28
CA LEU A 81 -5.66 -4.06 -1.88
C LEU A 81 -6.41 -2.97 -2.66
N GLY A 82 -7.06 -3.34 -3.78
CA GLY A 82 -7.78 -2.45 -4.68
C GLY A 82 -6.86 -1.47 -5.41
N ILE A 83 -5.59 -1.83 -5.58
CA ILE A 83 -4.63 -1.08 -6.42
C ILE A 83 -5.05 -1.19 -7.90
N LEU A 84 -5.79 -2.26 -8.21
CA LEU A 84 -6.30 -2.60 -9.54
C LEU A 84 -7.79 -2.26 -9.60
N ASN A 85 -8.26 -1.86 -10.78
CA ASN A 85 -9.67 -1.64 -11.02
C ASN A 85 -10.35 -2.97 -11.34
N LYS A 86 -11.65 -3.10 -11.00
CA LYS A 86 -12.38 -4.37 -11.10
C LYS A 86 -12.53 -4.90 -12.55
N THR A 87 -12.26 -4.06 -13.54
CA THR A 87 -12.20 -4.42 -14.97
C THR A 87 -11.02 -5.33 -15.31
N ASP A 88 -10.03 -5.42 -14.43
CA ASP A 88 -8.73 -6.04 -14.67
C ASP A 88 -8.71 -7.55 -14.40
N GLN A 89 -9.82 -8.26 -14.67
CA GLN A 89 -9.82 -9.74 -14.62
C GLN A 89 -8.85 -10.38 -15.64
N LEU A 90 -8.33 -9.57 -16.57
CA LEU A 90 -7.33 -9.93 -17.58
C LEU A 90 -5.91 -9.44 -17.24
N MET A 91 -5.63 -9.06 -15.98
CA MET A 91 -4.33 -8.47 -15.68
C MET A 91 -3.19 -9.50 -15.81
N SER A 92 -2.25 -9.18 -16.67
CA SER A 92 -1.06 -9.97 -16.92
C SER A 92 0.02 -9.66 -15.89
N LEU A 93 0.97 -10.58 -15.71
CA LEU A 93 2.12 -10.35 -14.83
C LEU A 93 2.94 -9.12 -15.26
N ASP A 94 2.85 -8.74 -16.54
CA ASP A 94 3.50 -7.56 -17.12
C ASP A 94 2.88 -6.24 -16.66
N ASP A 95 1.58 -6.19 -16.40
CA ASP A 95 0.91 -4.97 -15.91
C ASP A 95 1.39 -4.59 -14.51
N ILE A 96 1.81 -5.58 -13.71
CA ILE A 96 2.43 -5.33 -12.41
C ILE A 96 3.74 -4.53 -12.55
N LEU A 97 4.42 -4.64 -13.70
CA LEU A 97 5.62 -3.87 -13.99
C LEU A 97 5.32 -2.42 -14.35
N SER A 98 4.13 -2.08 -14.83
CA SER A 98 3.77 -0.69 -15.15
C SER A 98 3.29 0.12 -13.92
N LEU A 99 3.03 -0.56 -12.80
CA LEU A 99 2.55 0.06 -11.56
C LEU A 99 3.46 1.20 -11.06
N ARG A 100 2.80 2.31 -10.70
CA ARG A 100 3.40 3.50 -10.10
C ARG A 100 3.22 3.53 -8.59
N ILE A 101 3.93 4.43 -7.94
CA ILE A 101 3.87 4.63 -6.49
C ILE A 101 2.52 5.24 -6.07
N GLU A 102 1.96 6.08 -6.93
CA GLU A 102 0.68 6.77 -6.73
C GLU A 102 -0.46 5.77 -6.45
N ASN A 103 -0.54 4.69 -7.22
CA ASN A 103 -1.53 3.63 -7.06
C ASN A 103 -1.54 3.03 -5.63
N PHE A 104 -0.41 3.01 -4.94
CA PHE A 104 -0.33 2.56 -3.53
C PHE A 104 -0.72 3.65 -2.54
N LEU A 105 -0.40 4.91 -2.85
CA LEU A 105 -0.73 6.06 -2.01
C LEU A 105 -2.22 6.39 -2.08
N ASP A 106 -2.89 6.19 -3.22
CA ASP A 106 -4.33 6.36 -3.39
C ASP A 106 -5.14 5.41 -2.49
N ARG A 107 -4.61 4.20 -2.27
CA ARG A 107 -5.24 3.17 -1.42
C ARG A 107 -5.00 3.36 0.07
N ARG A 108 -4.29 4.41 0.49
CA ARG A 108 -4.17 4.74 1.91
C ARG A 108 -5.50 5.25 2.42
N LEU A 109 -5.87 4.83 3.63
CA LEU A 109 -7.08 5.31 4.30
C LEU A 109 -7.17 6.84 4.37
N GLN A 110 -6.04 7.52 4.49
CA GLN A 110 -5.98 8.99 4.47
C GLN A 110 -6.56 9.56 3.16
N THR A 111 -6.09 9.04 2.03
CA THR A 111 -6.53 9.45 0.70
C THR A 111 -7.96 8.99 0.44
N ILE A 112 -8.30 7.74 0.80
CA ILE A 112 -9.66 7.21 0.67
C ILE A 112 -10.67 8.07 1.45
N ALA A 113 -10.36 8.45 2.69
CA ALA A 113 -11.24 9.28 3.51
C ALA A 113 -11.44 10.68 2.92
N ASN A 114 -10.40 11.24 2.31
CA ASN A 114 -10.48 12.51 1.60
C ASN A 114 -11.33 12.39 0.32
N CYS A 115 -11.14 11.32 -0.47
CA CYS A 115 -11.92 11.06 -1.68
C CYS A 115 -13.41 10.82 -1.37
N ASN A 116 -13.71 10.13 -0.28
CA ASN A 116 -15.09 9.86 0.14
C ASN A 116 -15.75 11.06 0.86
N SER A 117 -15.17 12.27 0.77
CA SER A 117 -15.66 13.51 1.38
C SER A 117 -15.91 13.48 2.90
N LEU A 118 -15.28 12.55 3.65
CA LEU A 118 -15.42 12.52 5.12
C LEU A 118 -14.68 13.67 5.80
N THR A 119 -13.75 14.31 5.10
CA THR A 119 -12.90 15.39 5.62
C THR A 119 -12.66 16.44 4.54
N LYS A 120 -12.43 17.69 4.95
CA LYS A 120 -12.26 18.82 4.05
C LYS A 120 -10.86 18.87 3.42
N SER A 121 -9.86 18.24 4.05
CA SER A 121 -8.47 18.26 3.60
C SER A 121 -7.73 16.96 3.94
N ILE A 122 -6.72 16.62 3.14
CA ILE A 122 -5.82 15.47 3.34
C ILE A 122 -5.14 15.48 4.73
N HIS A 123 -4.86 16.67 5.27
CA HIS A 123 -4.24 16.83 6.59
C HIS A 123 -5.25 16.61 7.72
N GLU A 124 -6.52 16.94 7.49
CA GLU A 124 -7.62 16.65 8.40
C GLU A 124 -7.89 15.14 8.45
N SER A 125 -7.91 14.45 7.30
CA SER A 125 -8.05 12.98 7.23
C SER A 125 -6.99 12.26 8.07
N ARG A 126 -5.76 12.80 8.10
CA ARG A 126 -4.67 12.25 8.91
C ARG A 126 -4.93 12.40 10.41
N ARG A 127 -5.52 13.51 10.85
CA ARG A 127 -5.92 13.75 12.24
C ARG A 127 -7.10 12.85 12.63
N HIS A 128 -8.09 12.73 11.73
CA HIS A 128 -9.29 11.94 11.92
C HIS A 128 -8.99 10.44 12.10
N ARG A 129 -7.96 9.91 11.40
CA ARG A 129 -7.50 8.51 11.53
C ARG A 129 -7.23 8.09 12.99
N LYS A 130 -6.78 9.00 13.87
CA LYS A 130 -6.53 8.67 15.28
C LYS A 130 -7.82 8.41 16.08
N ARG A 131 -8.96 9.00 15.66
CA ARG A 131 -10.22 8.96 16.41
C ARG A 131 -11.06 7.70 16.12
N THR A 132 -11.04 7.18 14.90
CA THR A 132 -11.91 6.06 14.50
C THR A 132 -11.38 4.68 14.89
N LEU A 133 -10.05 4.48 14.98
CA LEU A 133 -9.48 3.22 15.46
C LEU A 133 -9.77 2.97 16.95
N ASN A 134 -9.85 4.05 17.76
CA ASN A 134 -10.22 3.94 19.17
C ASN A 134 -11.74 3.81 19.38
N LYS A 135 -12.58 4.30 18.46
CA LYS A 135 -14.04 4.16 18.56
C LYS A 135 -14.54 2.76 18.18
N LYS A 136 -13.92 2.08 17.20
CA LYS A 136 -14.31 0.70 16.85
C LYS A 136 -14.12 -0.28 18.02
N SER A 137 -13.04 -0.13 18.80
CA SER A 137 -12.86 -0.94 20.02
C SER A 137 -13.80 -0.58 21.17
N SER A 138 -14.49 0.57 21.11
CA SER A 138 -15.44 1.00 22.15
C SER A 138 -16.87 0.59 21.81
N ASN A 139 -17.25 0.67 20.52
CA ASN A 139 -18.60 0.32 20.07
C ASN A 139 -18.82 -1.20 20.02
N GLU A 140 -17.78 -2.00 19.76
CA GLU A 140 -17.89 -3.47 19.81
C GLU A 140 -18.10 -4.00 21.24
N ILE A 141 -17.76 -3.24 22.28
CA ILE A 141 -17.99 -3.61 23.69
C ILE A 141 -19.45 -3.32 24.09
N ASN A 142 -20.00 -2.19 23.66
CA ASN A 142 -21.36 -1.80 24.00
C ASN A 142 -22.43 -2.65 23.27
N GLU A 143 -22.16 -3.11 22.05
CA GLU A 143 -23.11 -3.99 21.32
C GLU A 143 -23.18 -5.41 21.93
N SER A 144 -22.15 -5.88 22.63
CA SER A 144 -22.16 -7.17 23.33
C SER A 144 -22.92 -7.17 24.66
N GLU A 145 -23.11 -6.00 25.30
CA GLU A 145 -23.88 -5.87 26.55
C GLU A 145 -25.39 -5.75 26.31
N GLU A 146 -25.81 -5.21 25.15
CA GLU A 146 -27.24 -5.07 24.80
C GLU A 146 -27.88 -6.38 24.28
N LEU A 147 -27.09 -7.38 23.89
CA LEU A 147 -27.58 -8.69 23.40
C LEU A 147 -27.72 -9.74 24.51
N SER A 148 -27.37 -9.41 25.77
CA SER A 148 -27.53 -10.31 26.93
C SER A 148 -28.56 -9.82 27.96
N SER A 149 -29.42 -8.86 27.60
CA SER A 149 -30.53 -8.38 28.42
C SER A 149 -31.89 -8.74 27.81
#